data_AF-A0A1C5URG0-F1
#
_entry.id   AF-A0A1C5URG0-F1
#
_cell.length_a   1.000
_cell.length_b   1.000
_cell.length_c   1.000
_cell.angle_alpha   90.00
_cell.angle_beta   90.00
_cell.angle_gamma   90.00
#
_symmetry.space_group_name_H-M   'P 1'
#
loop_
_entity.id
_entity.type
_entity.pdbx_description
1 polymer ?
#
loop_
_entity_poly.entity_id
_entity_poly.type
_entity_poly.pdbx_seq_one_letter_code
_entity_poly.pdbx_strand_id
1 'polypeptide(L)'
;MPVFKDEERNTFYVKTYYTDYTGAKKQKMKRGFKLQRDAKEWEQDFLSKQSAQPSMPFRVLADLYLADKKAHCKLITYETKKNRIDIWILPYFNRQPLNSIDAKDIRKWQSDLKEATGQTGKPLSPGYMQNLVTELSSIFNFAIRFYGLSVNPCVIAGNAVGKKQKSLSFWTKDEFYRFIQTFEKDDPCATCLCEYRPQRHDFLW
;
A
#
# COMPACT_ATOMS: atom_id res chain seq x y z
N MET A 1 -7.82 -11.71 -37.15
CA MET A 1 -8.43 -10.43 -36.71
C MET A 1 -9.92 -10.65 -36.51
N PRO A 2 -10.45 -10.59 -35.28
CA PRO A 2 -11.87 -10.82 -34.97
C PRO A 2 -12.65 -9.49 -34.88
N VAL A 3 -12.57 -8.67 -35.94
CA VAL A 3 -13.41 -7.48 -36.12
C VAL A 3 -14.54 -7.87 -37.06
N PHE A 4 -15.76 -7.72 -36.59
CA PHE A 4 -16.95 -8.17 -37.29
C PHE A 4 -17.90 -7.00 -37.51
N LYS A 5 -18.68 -7.06 -38.60
CA LYS A 5 -19.69 -6.08 -38.93
C LYS A 5 -21.05 -6.58 -38.46
N ASP A 6 -21.80 -5.73 -37.79
CA ASP A 6 -23.20 -5.95 -37.44
C ASP A 6 -24.07 -5.37 -38.58
N GLU A 7 -24.69 -6.26 -39.37
CA GLU A 7 -25.43 -5.89 -40.58
C GLU A 7 -26.77 -5.20 -40.29
N GLU A 8 -27.39 -5.46 -39.12
CA GLU A 8 -28.66 -4.84 -38.73
C GLU A 8 -28.51 -3.37 -38.30
N ARG A 9 -27.34 -3.03 -37.72
CA ARG A 9 -27.09 -1.69 -37.14
C ARG A 9 -26.00 -0.90 -37.86
N ASN A 10 -25.39 -1.48 -38.89
CA ASN A 10 -24.24 -0.93 -39.63
C ASN A 10 -23.10 -0.46 -38.70
N THR A 11 -22.87 -1.19 -37.60
CA THR A 11 -21.79 -0.91 -36.63
C THR A 11 -20.78 -2.04 -36.60
N PHE A 12 -19.57 -1.78 -36.14
CA PHE A 12 -18.52 -2.78 -35.98
C PHE A 12 -18.41 -3.22 -34.53
N TYR A 13 -18.06 -4.48 -34.32
CA TYR A 13 -17.74 -5.04 -33.01
C TYR A 13 -16.44 -5.82 -33.03
N VAL A 14 -15.79 -5.87 -31.87
CA VAL A 14 -14.54 -6.58 -31.65
C VAL A 14 -14.79 -7.68 -30.63
N LYS A 15 -14.31 -8.89 -30.93
CA LYS A 15 -14.34 -10.04 -30.02
C LYS A 15 -12.92 -10.53 -29.79
N THR A 16 -12.29 -10.11 -28.69
CA THR A 16 -10.95 -10.59 -28.32
C THR A 16 -11.05 -11.71 -27.28
N TYR A 17 -10.24 -12.74 -27.47
CA TYR A 17 -9.98 -13.74 -26.44
C TYR A 17 -8.71 -13.32 -25.70
N TYR A 18 -8.77 -13.33 -24.39
CA TYR A 18 -7.58 -13.11 -23.56
C TYR A 18 -7.61 -14.12 -22.41
N THR A 19 -6.44 -14.63 -22.06
CA THR A 19 -6.29 -15.46 -20.87
C THR A 19 -6.33 -14.55 -19.65
N ASP A 20 -7.32 -14.77 -18.81
CA ASP A 20 -7.36 -14.20 -17.47
C ASP A 20 -6.21 -14.77 -16.63
N TYR A 21 -5.90 -14.08 -15.55
CA TYR A 21 -4.85 -14.42 -14.59
C TYR A 21 -5.00 -15.80 -13.92
N THR A 22 -6.19 -16.41 -13.97
CA THR A 22 -6.45 -17.78 -13.50
C THR A 22 -6.22 -18.85 -14.57
N GLY A 23 -5.72 -18.49 -15.75
CA GLY A 23 -5.58 -19.37 -16.91
C GLY A 23 -6.89 -19.64 -17.66
N ALA A 24 -8.02 -19.11 -17.17
CA ALA A 24 -9.30 -19.19 -17.85
C ALA A 24 -9.30 -18.29 -19.10
N LYS A 25 -9.68 -18.83 -20.26
CA LYS A 25 -9.88 -18.03 -21.47
C LYS A 25 -11.16 -17.22 -21.32
N LYS A 26 -11.04 -15.90 -21.17
CA LYS A 26 -12.19 -15.00 -21.17
C LYS A 26 -12.33 -14.29 -22.50
N GLN A 27 -13.58 -14.03 -22.86
CA GLN A 27 -13.93 -13.33 -24.08
C GLN A 27 -14.36 -11.91 -23.73
N LYS A 28 -13.66 -10.89 -24.25
CA LYS A 28 -14.10 -9.50 -24.16
C LYS A 28 -14.72 -9.10 -25.48
N MET A 29 -15.95 -8.60 -25.40
CA MET A 29 -16.68 -8.09 -26.56
C MET A 29 -16.98 -6.62 -26.35
N LYS A 30 -16.62 -5.78 -27.33
CA LYS A 30 -17.03 -4.38 -27.37
C LYS A 30 -17.73 -4.11 -28.70
N ARG A 31 -18.92 -3.52 -28.64
CA ARG A 31 -19.80 -3.23 -29.78
C ARG A 31 -20.00 -1.71 -29.92
N GLY A 32 -20.51 -1.28 -31.08
CA GLY A 32 -20.95 0.10 -31.31
C GLY A 32 -19.92 1.02 -31.97
N PHE A 33 -18.89 0.48 -32.62
CA PHE A 33 -17.95 1.29 -33.38
C PHE A 33 -18.56 1.71 -34.72
N LYS A 34 -18.45 3.00 -35.10
CA LYS A 34 -18.96 3.50 -36.38
C LYS A 34 -18.05 3.14 -37.56
N LEU A 35 -16.75 3.03 -37.30
CA LEU A 35 -15.73 2.74 -38.31
C LEU A 35 -14.94 1.48 -37.93
N GLN A 36 -14.54 0.71 -38.94
CA GLN A 36 -13.72 -0.48 -38.76
C GLN A 36 -12.32 -0.15 -38.20
N ARG A 37 -11.77 1.02 -38.56
CA ARG A 37 -10.46 1.48 -38.09
C ARG A 37 -10.46 1.68 -36.57
N ASP A 38 -11.50 2.31 -36.02
CA ASP A 38 -11.62 2.60 -34.59
C ASP A 38 -11.75 1.30 -33.78
N ALA A 39 -12.45 0.31 -34.34
CA ALA A 39 -12.55 -1.03 -33.77
C ALA A 39 -11.18 -1.74 -33.75
N LYS A 40 -10.40 -1.61 -34.83
CA LYS A 40 -9.06 -2.19 -34.95
C LYS A 40 -8.05 -1.52 -34.01
N GLU A 41 -8.06 -0.20 -33.92
CA GLU A 41 -7.21 0.56 -32.98
C GLU A 41 -7.50 0.14 -31.55
N TRP A 42 -8.79 0.01 -31.18
CA TRP A 42 -9.16 -0.47 -29.84
C TRP A 42 -8.65 -1.89 -29.53
N GLU A 43 -8.70 -2.80 -30.51
CA GLU A 43 -8.16 -4.16 -30.36
C GLU A 43 -6.64 -4.15 -30.13
N GLN A 44 -5.90 -3.41 -30.96
CA GLN A 44 -4.45 -3.26 -30.82
C GLN A 44 -4.08 -2.60 -29.50
N ASP A 45 -4.81 -1.58 -29.08
CA ASP A 45 -4.63 -0.92 -27.79
C ASP A 45 -4.86 -1.88 -26.63
N PHE A 46 -5.89 -2.74 -26.73
CA PHE A 46 -6.22 -3.71 -25.70
C PHE A 46 -5.14 -4.80 -25.58
N LEU A 47 -4.69 -5.35 -26.71
CA LEU A 47 -3.62 -6.36 -26.75
C LEU A 47 -2.28 -5.78 -26.28
N SER A 48 -1.93 -4.58 -26.72
CA SER A 48 -0.68 -3.91 -26.31
C SER A 48 -0.68 -3.62 -24.80
N LYS A 49 -1.81 -3.14 -24.25
CA LYS A 49 -1.97 -2.94 -22.80
C LYS A 49 -1.88 -4.25 -22.02
N GLN A 50 -2.30 -5.38 -22.60
CA GLN A 50 -2.20 -6.70 -21.96
C GLN A 50 -0.76 -7.24 -22.01
N SER A 51 -0.07 -7.09 -23.15
CA SER A 51 1.30 -7.57 -23.35
C SER A 51 2.35 -6.72 -22.64
N ALA A 52 2.09 -5.44 -22.39
CA ALA A 52 3.03 -4.53 -21.74
C ALA A 52 3.10 -4.67 -20.21
N GLN A 53 2.20 -5.43 -19.58
CA GLN A 53 2.20 -5.55 -18.12
C GLN A 53 3.32 -6.48 -17.64
N PRO A 54 4.08 -6.10 -16.60
CA PRO A 54 5.10 -6.95 -16.03
C PRO A 54 4.46 -8.21 -15.40
N SER A 55 4.84 -9.38 -15.91
CA SER A 55 4.37 -10.69 -15.42
C SER A 55 5.19 -11.24 -14.24
N MET A 56 6.10 -10.44 -13.68
CA MET A 56 6.96 -10.90 -12.60
C MET A 56 6.16 -11.24 -11.33
N PRO A 57 6.59 -12.22 -10.52
CA PRO A 57 5.96 -12.52 -9.24
C PRO A 57 6.17 -11.39 -8.24
N PHE A 58 5.20 -11.17 -7.36
CA PHE A 58 5.23 -10.11 -6.36
C PHE A 58 6.45 -10.19 -5.43
N ARG A 59 6.90 -11.39 -5.07
CA ARG A 59 8.12 -11.57 -4.26
C ARG A 59 9.34 -10.88 -4.86
N VAL A 60 9.57 -11.04 -6.17
CA VAL A 60 10.73 -10.44 -6.83
C VAL A 60 10.61 -8.91 -6.82
N LEU A 61 9.40 -8.37 -6.96
CA LEU A 61 9.17 -6.93 -6.83
C LEU A 61 9.47 -6.45 -5.41
N ALA A 62 9.02 -7.19 -4.40
CA ALA A 62 9.27 -6.88 -3.00
C ALA A 62 10.77 -6.89 -2.69
N ASP A 63 11.53 -7.87 -3.19
CA ASP A 63 12.99 -7.96 -3.02
C ASP A 63 13.70 -6.75 -3.66
N LEU A 64 13.32 -6.37 -4.89
CA LEU A 64 13.88 -5.19 -5.58
C LEU A 64 13.53 -3.88 -4.85
N TYR A 65 12.30 -3.76 -4.35
CA TYR A 65 11.88 -2.63 -3.54
C TYR A 65 12.65 -2.55 -2.21
N LEU A 66 12.90 -3.68 -1.56
CA LEU A 66 13.68 -3.73 -0.32
C LEU A 66 15.15 -3.37 -0.57
N ALA A 67 15.74 -3.79 -1.69
CA ALA A 67 17.09 -3.40 -2.08
C ALA A 67 17.23 -1.88 -2.29
N ASP A 68 16.27 -1.27 -3.01
CA ASP A 68 16.18 0.19 -3.16
C ASP A 68 16.07 0.90 -1.79
N LYS A 69 15.18 0.41 -0.92
CA LYS A 69 15.00 1.01 0.40
C LYS A 69 16.23 0.86 1.29
N LYS A 70 16.97 -0.24 1.18
CA LYS A 70 18.20 -0.45 1.93
C LYS A 70 19.28 0.58 1.57
N ALA A 71 19.37 0.97 0.29
CA ALA A 71 20.34 1.96 -0.18
C ALA A 71 19.99 3.40 0.25
N HIS A 72 18.70 3.72 0.39
CA HIS A 72 18.24 5.09 0.56
C HIS A 72 17.65 5.42 1.95
N CYS A 73 17.48 4.44 2.84
CA CYS A 73 16.88 4.64 4.17
C CYS A 73 17.84 4.25 5.30
N LYS A 74 17.62 4.83 6.49
CA LYS A 74 18.26 4.38 7.73
C LYS A 74 17.94 2.90 8.01
N LEU A 75 18.90 2.18 8.58
CA LEU A 75 18.80 0.74 8.87
C LEU A 75 17.53 0.38 9.66
N ILE A 76 17.23 1.11 10.74
CA ILE A 76 16.05 0.85 11.58
C ILE A 76 14.74 0.96 10.77
N THR A 77 14.64 1.97 9.91
CA THR A 77 13.47 2.19 9.05
C THR A 77 13.34 1.06 8.03
N TYR A 78 14.46 0.61 7.46
CA TYR A 78 14.51 -0.51 6.54
C TYR A 78 14.05 -1.82 7.22
N GLU A 79 14.60 -2.16 8.38
CA GLU A 79 14.24 -3.37 9.13
C GLU A 79 12.76 -3.39 9.52
N THR A 80 12.23 -2.25 9.97
CA THR A 80 10.81 -2.12 10.31
C THR A 80 9.93 -2.40 9.09
N LYS A 81 10.29 -1.88 7.91
CA LYS A 81 9.55 -2.11 6.66
C LYS A 81 9.69 -3.56 6.19
N LYS A 82 10.90 -4.11 6.24
CA LYS A 82 11.18 -5.49 5.88
C LYS A 82 10.34 -6.46 6.70
N ASN A 83 10.35 -6.32 8.03
CA ASN A 83 9.57 -7.20 8.91
C ASN A 83 8.07 -7.13 8.61
N ARG A 84 7.52 -5.93 8.33
CA ARG A 84 6.10 -5.79 7.97
C ARG A 84 5.78 -6.49 6.65
N ILE A 85 6.63 -6.33 5.65
CA ILE A 85 6.47 -6.96 4.34
C ILE A 85 6.56 -8.49 4.46
N ASP A 86 7.56 -8.99 5.17
CA ASP A 86 7.82 -10.42 5.33
C ASP A 86 6.71 -11.13 6.11
N ILE A 87 6.17 -10.49 7.16
CA ILE A 87 5.17 -11.10 8.04
C ILE A 87 3.75 -10.98 7.48
N TRP A 88 3.38 -9.84 6.88
CA TRP A 88 1.97 -9.56 6.57
C TRP A 88 1.64 -9.54 5.07
N ILE A 89 2.61 -9.19 4.23
CA ILE A 89 2.36 -8.98 2.80
C ILE A 89 2.79 -10.21 2.00
N LEU A 90 4.03 -10.68 2.20
CA LEU A 90 4.58 -11.81 1.47
C LEU A 90 3.73 -13.08 1.61
N PRO A 91 3.24 -13.51 2.79
CA PRO A 91 2.51 -14.77 2.90
C PRO A 91 1.27 -14.86 2.00
N TYR A 92 0.66 -13.72 1.68
CA TYR A 92 -0.53 -13.65 0.85
C TYR A 92 -0.21 -13.53 -0.64
N PHE A 93 0.73 -12.65 -1.02
CA PHE A 93 0.98 -12.30 -2.43
C PHE A 93 2.20 -12.98 -3.06
N ASN A 94 3.03 -13.70 -2.30
CA ASN A 94 4.37 -14.22 -2.68
C ASN A 94 4.50 -14.65 -4.15
N ARG A 95 3.67 -15.62 -4.57
CA ARG A 95 3.76 -16.29 -5.88
C ARG A 95 2.84 -15.68 -6.93
N GLN A 96 2.00 -14.70 -6.54
CA GLN A 96 1.06 -14.09 -7.47
C GLN A 96 1.80 -13.15 -8.43
N PRO A 97 1.56 -13.24 -9.75
CA PRO A 97 2.14 -12.31 -10.71
C PRO A 97 1.50 -10.93 -10.56
N LEU A 98 2.25 -9.85 -10.77
CA LEU A 98 1.79 -8.48 -10.50
C LEU A 98 0.52 -8.11 -11.29
N ASN A 99 0.44 -8.56 -12.54
CA ASN A 99 -0.71 -8.33 -13.42
C ASN A 99 -1.99 -9.07 -12.98
N SER A 100 -1.89 -10.05 -12.07
CA SER A 100 -3.04 -10.80 -11.55
C SER A 100 -3.69 -10.18 -10.32
N ILE A 101 -2.98 -9.31 -9.62
CA ILE A 101 -3.44 -8.78 -8.33
C ILE A 101 -4.46 -7.68 -8.62
N ASP A 102 -5.74 -7.98 -8.35
CA ASP A 102 -6.84 -7.03 -8.54
C ASP A 102 -7.23 -6.36 -7.21
N ALA A 103 -8.01 -5.29 -7.30
CA ALA A 103 -8.55 -4.59 -6.13
C ALA A 103 -9.37 -5.52 -5.21
N LYS A 104 -9.95 -6.59 -5.77
CA LYS A 104 -10.69 -7.62 -5.01
C LYS A 104 -9.78 -8.41 -4.09
N ASP A 105 -8.59 -8.78 -4.55
CA ASP A 105 -7.61 -9.52 -3.75
C ASP A 105 -7.08 -8.66 -2.60
N ILE A 106 -6.82 -7.37 -2.86
CA ILE A 106 -6.48 -6.40 -1.82
C ILE A 106 -7.61 -6.29 -0.80
N ARG A 107 -8.87 -6.24 -1.24
CA ARG A 107 -10.02 -6.10 -0.33
C ARG A 107 -10.23 -7.33 0.55
N LYS A 108 -9.98 -8.52 -0.01
CA LYS A 108 -9.99 -9.77 0.74
C LYS A 108 -8.87 -9.77 1.78
N TRP A 109 -7.64 -9.46 1.37
CA TRP A 109 -6.50 -9.32 2.30
C TRP A 109 -6.76 -8.29 3.42
N GLN A 110 -7.38 -7.15 3.10
CA GLN A 110 -7.78 -6.14 4.09
C GLN A 110 -8.83 -6.66 5.09
N SER A 111 -9.68 -7.61 4.68
CA SER A 111 -10.67 -8.23 5.55
C SER A 111 -9.99 -9.27 6.46
N ASP A 112 -9.12 -10.09 5.88
CA ASP A 112 -8.30 -11.06 6.61
C ASP A 112 -7.41 -10.36 7.67
N LEU A 113 -6.87 -9.17 7.36
CA LEU A 113 -6.11 -8.35 8.30
C LEU A 113 -6.92 -7.90 9.53
N LYS A 114 -8.24 -7.72 9.41
CA LYS A 114 -9.10 -7.35 10.54
C LYS A 114 -9.34 -8.51 11.48
N GLU A 115 -9.40 -9.72 10.92
CA GLU A 115 -9.57 -10.97 11.67
C GLU A 115 -8.23 -11.47 12.25
N ALA A 116 -7.11 -11.05 11.66
CA ALA A 116 -5.79 -11.44 12.11
C ALA A 116 -5.45 -10.89 13.51
N THR A 117 -4.95 -11.79 14.35
CA THR A 117 -4.43 -11.47 15.68
C THR A 117 -2.91 -11.34 15.64
N GLY A 118 -2.37 -10.32 16.30
CA GLY A 118 -0.92 -10.19 16.48
C GLY A 118 -0.35 -11.24 17.44
N GLN A 119 0.96 -11.22 17.64
CA GLN A 119 1.67 -12.12 18.58
C GLN A 119 1.12 -12.06 20.02
N THR A 120 0.49 -10.94 20.40
CA THR A 120 -0.09 -10.72 21.72
C THR A 120 -1.52 -11.26 21.87
N GLY A 121 -2.05 -11.97 20.86
CA GLY A 121 -3.43 -12.48 20.84
C GLY A 121 -4.51 -11.41 20.69
N LYS A 122 -4.13 -10.14 20.52
CA LYS A 122 -5.04 -9.00 20.33
C LYS A 122 -5.23 -8.68 18.85
N PRO A 123 -6.40 -8.15 18.45
CA PRO A 123 -6.60 -7.66 17.09
C PRO A 123 -5.63 -6.51 16.79
N LEU A 124 -5.23 -6.39 15.53
CA LEU A 124 -4.35 -5.33 15.09
C LEU A 124 -5.00 -3.96 15.27
N SER A 125 -4.21 -2.95 15.64
CA SER A 125 -4.74 -1.59 15.75
C SER A 125 -5.06 -1.03 14.35
N PRO A 126 -6.14 -0.22 14.21
CA PRO A 126 -6.50 0.39 12.92
C PRO A 126 -5.36 1.21 12.30
N GLY A 127 -4.58 1.89 13.15
CA GLY A 127 -3.41 2.65 12.71
C GLY A 127 -2.29 1.76 12.15
N TYR A 128 -2.07 0.58 12.73
CA TYR A 128 -1.07 -0.37 12.24
C TYR A 128 -1.50 -0.98 10.90
N MET A 129 -2.76 -1.41 10.80
CA MET A 129 -3.29 -1.96 9.55
C MET A 129 -3.25 -0.92 8.41
N GLN A 130 -3.53 0.35 8.70
CA GLN A 130 -3.37 1.42 7.71
C GLN A 130 -1.92 1.56 7.23
N ASN A 131 -0.94 1.39 8.11
CA ASN A 131 0.47 1.41 7.71
C ASN A 131 0.79 0.25 6.77
N LEU A 132 0.26 -0.95 7.00
CA LEU A 132 0.44 -2.11 6.11
C LEU A 132 -0.14 -1.85 4.72
N VAL A 133 -1.36 -1.32 4.63
CA VAL A 133 -1.99 -0.95 3.34
C VAL A 133 -1.16 0.12 2.63
N THR A 134 -0.63 1.09 3.38
CA THR A 134 0.20 2.16 2.82
C THR A 134 1.54 1.64 2.31
N GLU A 135 2.15 0.68 3.01
CA GLU A 135 3.37 0.00 2.56
C GLU A 135 3.14 -0.81 1.29
N LEU A 136 2.05 -1.59 1.25
CA LEU A 136 1.67 -2.33 0.05
C LEU A 136 1.43 -1.39 -1.14
N SER A 137 0.70 -0.29 -0.92
CA SER A 137 0.49 0.74 -1.94
C SER A 137 1.81 1.36 -2.43
N SER A 138 2.79 1.54 -1.54
CA SER A 138 4.11 2.06 -1.90
C SER A 138 4.91 1.09 -2.79
N ILE A 139 4.78 -0.22 -2.56
CA ILE A 139 5.40 -1.27 -3.39
C ILE A 139 4.78 -1.24 -4.80
N PHE A 140 3.44 -1.15 -4.90
CA PHE A 140 2.79 -1.02 -6.21
C PHE A 140 3.14 0.29 -6.92
N ASN A 141 3.30 1.39 -6.19
CA ASN A 141 3.77 2.65 -6.79
C ASN A 141 5.20 2.53 -7.32
N PHE A 142 6.07 1.76 -6.65
CA PHE A 142 7.39 1.41 -7.19
C PHE A 142 7.28 0.59 -8.49
N ALA A 143 6.37 -0.39 -8.53
CA ALA A 143 6.08 -1.16 -9.75
C ALA A 143 5.62 -0.26 -10.93
N ILE A 144 4.75 0.70 -10.66
CA ILE A 144 4.26 1.66 -11.67
C ILE A 144 5.42 2.49 -12.22
N ARG A 145 6.27 3.02 -11.33
CA ARG A 145 7.35 3.94 -11.72
C ARG A 145 8.47 3.28 -12.51
N PHE A 146 8.86 2.04 -12.15
CA PHE A 146 10.04 1.40 -12.71
C PHE A 146 9.74 0.23 -13.66
N TYR A 147 8.57 -0.39 -13.54
CA TYR A 147 8.21 -1.61 -14.31
C TYR A 147 6.97 -1.43 -15.17
N GLY A 148 6.40 -0.22 -15.23
CA GLY A 148 5.31 0.12 -16.13
C GLY A 148 3.96 -0.51 -15.79
N LEU A 149 3.75 -0.91 -14.52
CA LEU A 149 2.42 -1.34 -14.07
C LEU A 149 1.41 -0.21 -14.32
N SER A 150 0.27 -0.50 -14.94
CA SER A 150 -0.64 0.57 -15.37
C SER A 150 -1.40 1.26 -14.22
N VAL A 151 -1.80 0.51 -13.19
CA VAL A 151 -2.70 1.00 -12.13
C VAL A 151 -2.33 0.36 -10.80
N ASN A 152 -2.47 1.12 -9.71
CA ASN A 152 -2.28 0.62 -8.36
C ASN A 152 -3.57 -0.03 -7.84
N PRO A 153 -3.62 -1.36 -7.62
CA PRO A 153 -4.82 -2.04 -7.12
C PRO A 153 -5.21 -1.57 -5.71
N CYS A 154 -4.25 -1.10 -4.90
CA CYS A 154 -4.53 -0.56 -3.56
C CYS A 154 -5.34 0.73 -3.59
N VAL A 155 -5.13 1.56 -4.61
CA VAL A 155 -5.87 2.83 -4.76
C VAL A 155 -7.33 2.54 -5.13
N ILE A 156 -7.57 1.57 -6.01
CA ILE A 156 -8.92 1.14 -6.39
C ILE A 156 -9.66 0.50 -5.21
N ALA A 157 -9.00 -0.37 -4.45
CA ALA A 157 -9.60 -1.06 -3.30
C ALA A 157 -10.03 -0.13 -2.16
N GLY A 158 -9.43 1.07 -2.10
CA GLY A 158 -9.65 2.05 -1.04
C GLY A 158 -9.18 1.57 0.33
N ASN A 159 -9.43 2.39 1.35
CA ASN A 159 -9.09 2.06 2.73
C ASN A 159 -10.28 1.38 3.44
N ALA A 160 -10.21 0.07 3.65
CA ALA A 160 -11.19 -0.67 4.46
C ALA A 160 -10.89 -0.71 5.95
N VAL A 161 -9.65 -0.41 6.36
CA VAL A 161 -9.07 -0.95 7.60
C VAL A 161 -9.14 0.02 8.78
N GLY A 162 -9.93 1.07 8.61
CA GLY A 162 -10.21 2.09 9.63
C GLY A 162 -9.35 3.34 9.47
N LYS A 163 -9.67 4.37 10.27
CA LYS A 163 -8.94 5.63 10.28
C LYS A 163 -7.94 5.63 11.43
N LYS A 164 -6.77 6.24 11.20
CA LYS A 164 -5.80 6.49 12.26
C LYS A 164 -6.36 7.54 13.21
N GLN A 165 -6.88 7.11 14.36
CA GLN A 165 -7.23 8.01 15.45
C GLN A 165 -5.94 8.46 16.14
N LYS A 166 -5.68 9.77 16.14
CA LYS A 166 -4.58 10.36 16.90
C LYS A 166 -5.13 10.77 18.27
N SER A 167 -5.09 9.88 19.24
CA SER A 167 -5.23 10.26 20.64
C SER A 167 -3.88 10.78 21.12
N LEU A 168 -3.70 12.10 21.12
CA LEU A 168 -2.53 12.71 21.74
C LEU A 168 -2.85 12.90 23.22
N SER A 169 -2.27 12.06 24.08
CA SER A 169 -2.24 12.32 25.51
C SER A 169 -1.12 13.33 25.75
N PHE A 170 -1.49 14.57 26.08
CA PHE A 170 -0.53 15.57 26.52
C PHE A 170 -0.60 15.67 28.04
N TRP A 171 0.54 15.95 28.66
CA TRP A 171 0.59 16.24 30.08
C TRP A 171 0.10 17.65 30.32
N THR A 172 -0.91 17.80 31.18
CA THR A 172 -1.23 19.11 31.73
C THR A 172 -0.13 19.54 32.72
N LYS A 173 -0.02 20.85 32.96
CA LYS A 173 0.98 21.41 33.88
C LYS A 173 0.88 20.76 35.27
N ASP A 174 -0.35 20.54 35.74
CA ASP A 174 -0.63 19.92 37.04
C ASP A 174 -0.27 18.43 37.10
N GLU A 175 -0.56 17.67 36.04
CA GLU A 175 -0.14 16.27 35.95
C GLU A 175 1.40 16.17 35.93
N PHE A 176 2.07 17.06 35.21
CA PHE A 176 3.53 17.11 35.18
C PHE A 176 4.09 17.39 36.58
N TYR A 177 3.52 18.36 37.31
CA TYR A 177 3.94 18.66 38.67
C TYR A 177 3.71 17.50 39.65
N ARG A 178 2.62 16.74 39.51
CA ARG A 178 2.39 15.54 40.31
C ARG A 178 3.41 14.45 39.99
N PHE A 179 3.83 14.31 38.73
CA PHE A 179 4.82 13.31 38.31
C PHE A 179 6.24 13.63 38.78
N ILE A 180 6.65 14.90 38.75
CA ILE A 180 7.99 15.27 39.27
C ILE A 180 8.08 15.09 40.79
N GLN A 181 6.97 15.19 41.53
CA GLN A 181 6.92 15.00 42.98
C GLN A 181 7.11 13.53 43.40
N THR A 182 6.90 12.58 42.49
CA THR A 182 7.14 11.15 42.75
C THR A 182 8.62 10.73 42.71
N PHE A 183 9.54 11.60 42.26
CA PHE A 183 10.97 11.31 42.29
C PHE A 183 11.60 11.78 43.61
N GLU A 184 12.37 10.92 44.27
CA GLU A 184 13.19 11.30 45.41
C GLU A 184 14.41 12.12 44.94
N LYS A 185 14.81 13.11 45.75
CA LYS A 185 15.84 14.11 45.40
C LYS A 185 17.26 13.54 45.21
N ASP A 186 17.50 12.30 45.60
CA ASP A 186 18.82 11.65 45.55
C ASP A 186 18.97 10.62 44.42
N ASP A 187 17.98 10.48 43.54
CA ASP A 187 18.05 9.58 42.39
C ASP A 187 18.83 10.27 41.24
N PRO A 188 19.92 9.68 40.69
CA PRO A 188 20.77 10.32 39.67
C PRO A 188 20.03 10.80 38.41
N CYS A 189 18.84 10.27 38.13
CA CYS A 189 17.98 10.69 37.02
C CYS A 189 17.24 12.02 37.26
N ALA A 190 17.06 12.45 38.52
CA ALA A 190 16.39 13.71 38.86
C ALA A 190 17.25 14.93 38.53
N THR A 191 18.58 14.81 38.62
CA THR A 191 19.53 15.91 38.40
C THR A 191 19.48 16.45 36.97
N CYS A 192 19.26 15.58 35.97
CA CYS A 192 19.17 15.99 34.56
C CYS A 192 17.90 16.80 34.22
N LEU A 193 16.84 16.72 35.02
CA LEU A 193 15.58 17.45 34.79
C LEU A 193 15.53 18.80 35.51
N CYS A 194 16.35 18.99 36.55
CA CYS A 194 16.28 20.16 37.44
C CYS A 194 17.18 21.34 37.02
N GLU A 195 18.12 21.16 36.08
CA GLU A 195 19.11 22.20 35.74
C GLU A 195 18.61 23.32 34.82
N TYR A 196 17.34 23.31 34.38
CA TYR A 196 16.76 24.48 33.70
C TYR A 196 16.18 25.48 34.71
N ARG A 197 17.04 26.06 35.54
CA ARG A 197 16.73 27.23 36.34
C ARG A 197 16.96 28.47 35.46
N PRO A 198 15.94 29.21 35.03
CA PRO A 198 16.18 30.49 34.38
C PRO A 198 16.84 31.39 35.43
N GLN A 199 18.09 31.78 35.20
CA GLN A 199 18.71 32.85 35.98
C GLN A 199 17.81 34.07 35.83
N ARG A 200 17.07 34.42 36.89
CA ARG A 200 16.54 35.77 37.06
C ARG A 200 17.77 36.67 37.13
N HIS A 201 18.13 37.27 36.00
CA HIS A 201 18.91 38.49 36.01
C HIS A 201 17.99 39.57 36.56
N ASP A 202 18.15 39.88 37.84
CA ASP A 202 17.75 41.16 38.39
C ASP A 202 18.55 42.24 37.66
N PHE A 203 17.95 42.87 36.65
CA PHE A 203 18.41 44.15 36.13
C PHE A 203 17.77 45.25 36.98
N LEU A 204 18.54 45.73 37.95
CA LEU A 204 18.37 47.03 38.59
C LEU A 204 19.07 48.09 37.72
N TRP A 205 18.29 49.12 37.37
CA TRP A 205 18.61 50.39 36.69
C TRP A 205 18.98 50.35 35.21
#